data_AF-A0A7S4FZ46-F1
#
_entry.id   AF-A0A7S4FZ46-F1
#
_cell.length_a   1.000
_cell.length_b   1.000
_cell.length_c   1.000
_cell.angle_alpha   90.00
_cell.angle_beta   90.00
_cell.angle_gamma   90.00
#
_symmetry.space_group_name_H-M   'P 1'
#
loop_
_entity.id
_entity.type
_entity.pdbx_description
1 polymer ?
#
loop_
_entity_poly.entity_id
_entity_poly.type
_entity_poly.pdbx_seq_one_letter_code
_entity_poly.pdbx_strand_id
1 'polypeptide(L)'
;ASDPRKSCNFAPTGELMLCRVGLGRTTVMRVADQSLTAERLRANGCDSVTAPGNKWFSCCFAVNRTEYAIFDPDMAYPEYLIKFTKLVERKAFRSYLVGDALLYKVH
;
A
#
# COMPACT_ATOMS: atom_id res chain seq x y z
N ALA A 1 9.87 5.35 0.43
CA ALA A 1 8.79 5.07 1.41
C ALA A 1 7.45 5.41 0.77
N SER A 2 6.44 4.53 0.91
CA SER A 2 5.07 4.78 0.45
C SER A 2 4.41 5.89 1.28
N ASP A 3 3.40 6.57 0.73
CA ASP A 3 2.67 7.64 1.41
C ASP A 3 1.54 7.05 2.29
N PRO A 4 1.62 7.16 3.64
CA PRO A 4 0.64 6.54 4.54
C PRO A 4 -0.75 7.14 4.38
N ARG A 5 -0.89 8.37 3.87
CA ARG A 5 -2.20 9.02 3.65
C ARG A 5 -3.09 8.22 2.71
N LYS A 6 -2.49 7.49 1.77
CA LYS A 6 -3.23 6.61 0.87
C LYS A 6 -3.87 5.46 1.66
N SER A 7 -3.07 4.77 2.48
CA SER A 7 -3.54 3.67 3.32
C SER A 7 -4.55 4.13 4.37
N CYS A 8 -4.41 5.35 4.92
CA CYS A 8 -5.38 5.92 5.88
C CYS A 8 -6.81 6.06 5.30
N ASN A 9 -6.96 6.13 3.98
CA ASN A 9 -8.29 6.16 3.37
C ASN A 9 -9.03 4.83 3.56
N PHE A 10 -8.30 3.72 3.74
CA PHE A 10 -8.82 2.38 3.98
C PHE A 10 -8.92 2.02 5.48
N ALA A 11 -8.59 2.95 6.37
CA ALA A 11 -8.62 2.76 7.83
C ALA A 11 -9.72 3.63 8.46
N PRO A 12 -11.01 3.25 8.37
CA PRO A 12 -12.11 4.01 8.96
C PRO A 12 -12.06 4.02 10.49
N THR A 13 -11.47 2.98 11.10
CA THR A 13 -11.32 2.82 12.56
C THR A 13 -10.08 3.53 13.12
N GLY A 14 -9.25 4.15 12.27
CA GLY A 14 -8.02 4.81 12.72
C GLY A 14 -6.89 3.83 13.03
N GLU A 15 -6.81 2.71 12.33
CA GLU A 15 -5.77 1.70 12.55
C GLU A 15 -5.01 1.41 11.25
N LEU A 16 -3.67 1.46 11.31
CA LEU A 16 -2.78 1.11 10.19
C LEU A 16 -1.82 0.00 10.63
N MET A 17 -1.55 -0.94 9.73
CA MET A 17 -0.50 -1.94 9.92
C MET A 17 0.76 -1.49 9.17
N LEU A 18 1.90 -1.46 9.87
CA LEU A 18 3.22 -1.35 9.27
C LEU A 18 3.81 -2.76 9.19
N CYS A 19 3.97 -3.26 7.97
CA CYS A 19 4.58 -4.56 7.72
C CYS A 19 5.96 -4.36 7.09
N ARG A 20 6.92 -5.18 7.50
CA ARG A 20 8.08 -5.49 6.68
C ARG A 20 7.65 -6.49 5.62
N VAL A 21 7.79 -6.13 4.35
CA VAL A 21 7.35 -6.96 3.23
C VAL A 21 8.56 -7.40 2.41
N GLY A 22 8.75 -8.71 2.27
CA GLY A 22 9.71 -9.28 1.33
C GLY A 22 9.17 -9.15 -0.09
N LEU A 23 9.79 -8.31 -0.92
CA LEU A 23 9.34 -8.13 -2.30
C LEU A 23 9.98 -9.14 -3.27
N GLY A 24 11.11 -9.76 -2.91
CA GLY A 24 11.78 -10.73 -3.79
C GLY A 24 12.11 -10.14 -5.16
N ARG A 25 11.96 -10.95 -6.23
CA ARG A 25 12.06 -10.46 -7.61
C ARG A 25 10.76 -9.78 -8.02
N THR A 26 10.83 -8.49 -8.33
CA THR A 26 9.66 -7.69 -8.64
C THR A 26 9.52 -7.42 -10.13
N THR A 27 8.30 -7.53 -10.65
CA THR A 27 7.95 -6.99 -11.97
C THR A 27 7.31 -5.60 -11.86
N VAL A 28 7.46 -4.78 -12.90
CA VAL A 28 6.88 -3.43 -12.96
C VAL A 28 5.59 -3.48 -13.77
N MET A 29 4.48 -3.09 -13.14
CA MET A 29 3.18 -3.05 -13.79
C MET A 29 2.70 -1.61 -13.96
N ARG A 30 2.61 -1.16 -15.21
CA ARG A 30 2.21 0.22 -15.56
C ARG A 30 0.73 0.36 -15.92
N VAL A 31 0.08 -0.74 -16.28
CA VAL A 31 -1.33 -0.80 -16.69
C VAL A 31 -2.04 -1.79 -15.77
N ALA A 32 -3.30 -1.51 -15.44
CA ALA A 32 -4.10 -2.44 -14.64
C ALA A 32 -4.32 -3.74 -15.42
N ASP A 33 -4.00 -4.87 -14.81
CA ASP A 33 -4.23 -6.20 -15.37
C ASP A 33 -5.03 -7.04 -14.36
N GLN A 34 -6.30 -7.29 -14.69
CA GLN A 34 -7.20 -8.10 -13.87
C GLN A 34 -6.93 -9.60 -14.00
N SER A 35 -6.14 -10.01 -14.98
CA SER A 35 -5.80 -11.40 -15.24
C SER A 35 -4.50 -11.84 -14.54
N LEU A 36 -3.87 -10.94 -13.80
CA LEU A 36 -2.64 -11.25 -13.06
C LEU A 36 -2.95 -12.13 -11.85
N THR A 37 -2.31 -13.29 -11.77
CA THR A 37 -2.42 -14.24 -10.66
C THR A 37 -1.04 -14.58 -10.11
N ALA A 38 -1.01 -15.20 -8.92
CA ALA A 38 0.22 -15.68 -8.29
C ALA A 38 0.99 -16.65 -9.20
N GLU A 39 0.27 -17.57 -9.87
CA GLU A 39 0.84 -18.58 -10.75
C GLU A 39 1.51 -17.94 -11.97
N ARG A 40 0.85 -16.95 -12.58
CA ARG A 40 1.41 -16.20 -13.73
C ARG A 40 2.63 -15.38 -13.33
N LEU A 41 2.62 -14.81 -12.13
CA LEU A 41 3.76 -14.06 -11.62
C LEU A 41 4.98 -14.98 -11.39
N ARG A 42 4.75 -16.13 -10.74
CA ARG A 42 5.78 -17.16 -10.51
C ARG A 42 6.28 -17.81 -11.80
N ALA A 43 5.42 -18.04 -12.79
CA ALA A 43 5.81 -18.55 -14.10
C ALA A 43 6.78 -17.59 -14.82
N ASN A 44 6.67 -16.29 -14.57
CA ASN A 44 7.61 -15.26 -15.04
C ASN A 44 8.82 -15.07 -14.10
N GLY A 45 8.99 -15.95 -13.11
CA GLY A 45 10.08 -15.92 -12.13
C GLY A 45 10.05 -14.71 -11.21
N CYS A 46 8.87 -14.12 -10.97
CA CYS A 46 8.67 -12.96 -10.10
C CYS A 46 7.84 -13.35 -8.85
N ASP A 47 8.08 -12.63 -7.75
CA ASP A 47 7.43 -12.83 -6.44
C ASP A 47 6.45 -11.70 -6.09
N SER A 48 6.69 -10.51 -6.64
CA SER A 48 5.87 -9.32 -6.37
C SER A 48 5.71 -8.41 -7.58
N VAL A 49 4.83 -7.43 -7.42
CA VAL A 49 4.56 -6.38 -8.41
C VAL A 49 4.82 -5.02 -7.78
N THR A 50 5.49 -4.14 -8.51
CA THR A 50 5.50 -2.70 -8.23
C THR A 50 4.72 -1.98 -9.30
N ALA A 51 3.70 -1.24 -8.89
CA ALA A 51 3.00 -0.31 -9.76
C ALA A 51 3.49 1.12 -9.47
N PRO A 52 4.38 1.69 -10.31
CA PRO A 52 4.90 3.03 -10.07
C PRO A 52 3.78 4.05 -10.18
N GLY A 53 3.72 4.98 -9.22
CA GLY A 53 2.78 6.08 -9.26
C GLY A 53 3.31 7.31 -9.98
N ASN A 54 2.40 8.06 -10.61
CA ASN A 54 2.67 9.40 -11.13
C ASN A 54 1.72 10.40 -10.45
N LYS A 55 2.24 11.53 -9.95
CA LYS A 55 1.41 12.59 -9.34
C LYS A 55 0.52 13.32 -10.35
N TRP A 56 0.87 13.28 -11.63
CA TRP A 56 0.07 13.80 -12.74
C TRP A 56 -0.59 12.64 -13.47
N PHE A 57 -1.89 12.74 -13.72
CA PHE A 57 -2.60 11.73 -14.47
C PHE A 57 -1.96 11.60 -15.86
N SER A 58 -1.45 10.41 -16.14
CA SER A 58 -0.81 10.09 -17.41
C SER A 58 -1.34 8.72 -17.83
N CYS A 59 -1.68 8.59 -19.11
CA CYS A 59 -2.13 7.32 -19.71
C CYS A 59 -1.11 6.18 -19.56
N CYS A 60 0.13 6.48 -19.15
CA CYS A 60 1.20 5.52 -18.96
C CYS A 60 1.25 4.90 -17.55
N PHE A 61 0.36 5.28 -16.63
CA PHE A 61 0.39 4.82 -15.24
C PHE A 61 -1.00 4.47 -14.71
N ALA A 62 -1.13 3.26 -14.17
CA ALA A 62 -2.38 2.76 -13.58
C ALA A 62 -2.70 3.37 -12.21
N VAL A 63 -1.70 3.91 -11.49
CA VAL A 63 -1.87 4.38 -10.12
C VAL A 63 -1.30 5.79 -9.93
N ASN A 64 -1.94 6.60 -9.10
CA ASN A 64 -1.48 7.97 -8.77
C ASN A 64 -0.38 8.00 -7.69
N ARG A 65 -0.17 6.87 -7.00
CA ARG A 65 0.80 6.69 -5.93
C ARG A 65 1.31 5.26 -6.00
N THR A 66 2.62 5.08 -5.86
CA THR A 66 3.25 3.77 -5.96
C THR A 66 2.57 2.74 -5.06
N GLU A 67 2.29 1.58 -5.62
CA GLU A 67 1.75 0.41 -4.93
C GLU A 67 2.70 -0.77 -5.06
N TYR A 68 2.63 -1.65 -4.07
CA TYR A 68 3.33 -2.92 -4.02
C TYR A 68 2.30 -4.01 -3.76
N ALA A 69 2.39 -5.11 -4.49
CA ALA A 69 1.53 -6.27 -4.28
C ALA A 69 2.38 -7.54 -4.19
N ILE A 70 2.08 -8.34 -3.17
CA ILE A 70 2.56 -9.71 -2.99
C ILE A 70 1.36 -10.64 -3.10
N PHE A 71 1.60 -11.88 -3.53
CA PHE A 71 0.56 -12.90 -3.65
C PHE A 71 0.73 -14.03 -2.64
N ASP A 72 1.86 -14.06 -1.95
CA ASP A 72 2.18 -15.01 -0.89
C ASP A 72 2.13 -14.28 0.47
N PRO A 73 1.17 -14.61 1.35
CA PRO A 73 1.00 -13.91 2.63
C PRO A 73 2.21 -14.07 3.56
N ASP A 74 3.00 -15.13 3.42
CA ASP A 74 4.18 -15.39 4.27
C ASP A 74 5.32 -14.39 4.01
N MET A 75 5.21 -13.58 2.95
CA MET A 75 6.13 -12.49 2.64
C MET A 75 5.82 -11.19 3.39
N ALA A 76 4.69 -11.09 4.09
CA ALA A 76 4.35 -9.94 4.92
C ALA A 76 4.53 -10.25 6.40
N TYR A 77 5.43 -9.51 7.05
CA TYR A 77 5.69 -9.59 8.48
C TYR A 77 5.16 -8.33 9.16
N PRO A 78 4.00 -8.39 9.85
CA PRO A 78 3.52 -7.28 10.65
C PRO A 78 4.56 -6.91 11.72
N GLU A 79 4.98 -5.65 11.76
CA GLU A 79 5.93 -5.16 12.77
C GLU A 79 5.23 -4.25 13.78
N TYR A 80 4.32 -3.40 13.31
CA TYR A 80 3.62 -2.46 14.16
C TYR A 80 2.16 -2.28 13.77
N LEU A 81 1.31 -2.17 14.78
CA LEU A 81 -0.03 -1.61 14.65
C LEU A 81 0.00 -0.15 15.12
N ILE A 82 -0.41 0.76 14.26
CA ILE A 82 -0.47 2.20 14.52
C ILE A 82 -1.93 2.59 14.71
N LYS A 83 -2.28 3.11 15.88
CA LYS A 83 -3.60 3.69 16.14
C LYS A 83 -3.52 5.21 16.08
N PHE A 84 -4.43 5.83 15.35
CA PHE A 84 -4.47 7.26 15.10
C PHE A 84 -5.91 7.77 15.08
N THR A 85 -6.10 9.04 15.44
CA THR A 85 -7.38 9.71 15.26
C THR A 85 -7.45 10.32 13.86
N LYS A 86 -8.50 9.94 13.11
CA LYS A 86 -8.77 10.51 11.79
C LYS A 86 -9.65 11.74 11.94
N LEU A 87 -9.11 12.93 11.69
CA LEU A 87 -9.94 14.13 11.51
C LEU A 87 -10.31 14.26 10.03
N VAL A 88 -11.60 14.16 9.75
CA VAL A 88 -12.17 14.42 8.42
C VAL A 88 -12.66 15.87 8.39
N GLU A 89 -11.83 16.79 7.91
CA GLU A 89 -12.30 18.15 7.64
C GLU A 89 -13.18 18.17 6.39
N ARG A 90 -14.48 18.39 6.59
CA ARG A 90 -15.50 18.43 5.53
C ARG A 90 -15.33 19.59 4.53
N LYS A 91 -14.44 20.55 4.78
CA LYS A 91 -14.35 21.77 3.96
C LYS A 91 -13.46 21.67 2.72
N ALA A 92 -12.66 20.60 2.52
CA ALA A 92 -11.71 20.58 1.39
C ALA A 92 -11.29 19.22 0.82
N PHE A 93 -12.01 18.10 1.06
CA PHE A 93 -11.58 16.76 0.61
C PHE A 93 -10.14 16.40 1.03
N ARG A 94 -9.66 16.95 2.15
CA ARG A 94 -8.35 16.63 2.72
C ARG A 94 -8.54 15.95 4.06
N SER A 95 -8.07 14.71 4.16
CA SER A 95 -7.93 13.98 5.41
C SER A 95 -6.55 14.27 6.02
N TYR A 96 -6.53 14.64 7.29
CA TYR A 96 -5.30 14.86 8.05
C TYR A 96 -5.24 13.87 9.21
N LEU A 97 -4.02 13.43 9.52
CA LEU A 97 -3.72 12.79 10.80
C LEU A 97 -3.51 13.89 11.81
N VAL A 98 -4.31 13.91 12.88
CA VAL A 98 -4.18 14.90 13.95
C VAL A 98 -4.30 14.16 15.28
N GLY A 99 -3.34 14.38 16.16
CA GLY A 99 -3.28 13.77 17.50
C GLY A 99 -2.12 12.81 17.69
N ASP A 100 -2.01 12.28 18.89
CA ASP A 100 -0.99 11.31 19.27
C ASP A 100 -1.24 9.97 18.54
N ALA A 101 -0.18 9.42 17.96
CA ALA A 101 -0.20 8.08 17.39
C ALA A 101 0.33 7.09 18.41
N LEU A 102 -0.47 6.06 18.72
CA LEU A 102 -0.02 4.95 19.57
C LEU A 102 0.57 3.86 18.68
N LEU A 103 1.81 3.48 19.00
CA LEU A 103 2.58 2.47 18.28
C LEU A 103 2.63 1.20 19.12
N TYR A 104 2.06 0.11 18.61
CA TYR A 104 2.09 -1.19 19.24
C TYR A 104 3.01 -2.11 18.43
N LYS A 105 4.02 -2.68 19.07
CA LYS A 105 4.87 -3.70 18.44
C LYS A 105 4.12 -5.03 18.38
N VAL A 106 4.06 -5.64 17.20
CA VAL A 106 3.49 -6.98 17.03
C VAL A 106 4.61 -7.99 17.29
N HIS A 107 4.35 -8.96 18.17
CA HIS A 107 5.29 -10.02 18.57
C HIS A 107 5.11 -11.27 17.72
#